data_AF-A0A928YCD2-F1
#
_entry.id   AF-A0A928YCD2-F1
#
_cell.length_a   1.000
_cell.length_b   1.000
_cell.length_c   1.000
_cell.angle_alpha   90.00
_cell.angle_beta   90.00
_cell.angle_gamma   90.00
#
_symmetry.space_group_name_H-M   'P 1'
#
loop_
_entity.id
_entity.type
_entity.pdbx_description
1 polymer ?
#
loop_
_entity_poly.entity_id
_entity_poly.type
_entity_poly.pdbx_seq_one_letter_code
_entity_poly.pdbx_strand_id
1 'polypeptide(L)'
;MAVDNALPWRHLLLPLRLPPTGQAPAEDCQRCRESLPLFVSDEMAGQAVDDLYPETAVHLDLCPACFQEYEALAGLAYAALYDLGNDA
;
A
#
# COMPACT_ATOMS: atom_id res chain seq x y z
N MET A 1 -27.63 -4.38 -2.90
CA MET A 1 -26.60 -3.36 -3.19
C MET A 1 -25.41 -3.75 -2.35
N ALA A 2 -24.46 -4.48 -2.96
CA ALA A 2 -23.22 -4.84 -2.30
C ALA A 2 -22.39 -3.56 -2.19
N VAL A 3 -22.11 -3.13 -0.97
CA VAL A 3 -21.03 -2.18 -0.75
C VAL A 3 -19.76 -2.99 -0.99
N ASP A 4 -19.18 -2.83 -2.18
CA ASP A 4 -17.85 -3.34 -2.47
C ASP A 4 -16.91 -2.67 -1.47
N ASN A 5 -16.65 -3.43 -0.42
CA ASN A 5 -15.74 -3.12 0.66
C ASN A 5 -14.37 -3.08 -0.03
N ALA A 6 -13.96 -1.90 -0.49
CA ALA A 6 -12.61 -1.60 -0.94
C ALA A 6 -11.70 -1.78 0.29
N LEU A 7 -11.45 -3.03 0.62
CA LEU A 7 -10.45 -3.41 1.58
C LEU A 7 -9.13 -2.91 0.98
N PRO A 8 -8.34 -2.16 1.74
CA PRO A 8 -6.95 -1.92 1.42
C PRO A 8 -6.33 -3.24 1.01
N TRP A 9 -5.54 -3.24 -0.06
CA TRP A 9 -5.05 -4.46 -0.71
C TRP A 9 -4.42 -5.45 0.28
N ARG A 10 -4.06 -5.02 1.50
CA ARG A 10 -3.68 -5.88 2.63
C ARG A 10 -4.26 -5.52 3.99
N HIS A 11 -5.59 -5.36 4.13
CA HIS A 11 -6.17 -5.34 5.46
C HIS A 11 -6.29 -6.75 6.08
N LEU A 12 -5.23 -7.16 6.77
CA LEU A 12 -5.30 -7.64 8.15
C LEU A 12 -3.94 -7.41 8.83
N LEU A 13 -3.94 -6.46 9.76
CA LEU A 13 -2.93 -6.25 10.80
C LEU A 13 -2.62 -7.59 11.50
N LEU A 14 -1.62 -8.32 11.02
CA LEU A 14 -1.06 -9.46 11.73
C LEU A 14 0.29 -9.03 12.34
N PRO A 15 0.39 -8.89 13.67
CA PRO A 15 1.55 -8.25 14.30
C PRO A 15 2.87 -9.05 14.27
N LEU A 16 2.97 -10.18 13.56
CA LEU A 16 4.19 -11.01 13.55
C LEU A 16 4.35 -11.78 12.24
N ARG A 17 4.63 -11.10 11.13
CA ARG A 17 5.29 -11.75 9.98
C ARG A 17 6.79 -11.48 10.13
N LEU A 18 7.48 -12.40 10.80
CA LEU A 18 8.93 -12.43 10.92
C LEU A 18 9.53 -12.32 9.49
N PRO A 19 10.42 -11.37 9.19
CA PRO A 19 10.88 -11.18 7.82
C PRO A 19 11.70 -12.41 7.40
N PRO A 20 11.44 -13.04 6.23
CA PRO A 20 12.53 -13.71 5.56
C PRO A 20 13.60 -12.65 5.31
N THR A 21 14.85 -12.95 5.64
CA THR A 21 16.03 -12.08 5.40
C THR A 21 16.31 -11.81 3.90
N GLY A 22 15.34 -12.04 3.03
CA GLY A 22 15.39 -11.69 1.62
C GLY A 22 15.16 -10.19 1.44
N GLN A 23 16.24 -9.42 1.49
CA GLN A 23 16.23 -8.12 0.82
C GLN A 23 16.02 -8.40 -0.67
N ALA A 24 14.89 -7.94 -1.21
CA ALA A 24 14.79 -7.74 -2.65
C ALA A 24 15.95 -6.83 -3.09
N PRO A 25 16.49 -7.00 -4.32
CA PRO A 25 17.64 -6.23 -4.74
C PRO A 25 17.34 -4.73 -4.66
N ALA A 26 18.34 -3.94 -4.27
CA ALA A 26 18.15 -2.53 -3.91
C ALA A 26 17.53 -1.68 -5.05
N GLU A 27 17.76 -2.07 -6.31
CA GLU A 27 17.16 -1.48 -7.50
C GLU A 27 15.63 -1.66 -7.55
N ASP A 28 15.13 -2.81 -7.13
CA ASP A 28 13.69 -3.10 -7.08
C ASP A 28 13.02 -2.33 -5.93
N CYS A 29 13.73 -2.15 -4.81
CA CYS A 29 13.24 -1.33 -3.70
C CYS A 29 13.12 0.15 -4.08
N GLN A 30 14.04 0.68 -4.90
CA GLN A 30 13.94 2.07 -5.35
C GLN A 30 12.77 2.25 -6.32
N ARG A 31 12.65 1.36 -7.32
CA ARG A 31 11.54 1.40 -8.27
C ARG A 31 10.19 1.27 -7.57
N CYS A 32 10.08 0.37 -6.60
CA CYS A 32 8.89 0.22 -5.76
C CYS A 32 8.52 1.55 -5.10
N ARG A 33 9.48 2.23 -4.45
CA ARG A 33 9.25 3.50 -3.74
C ARG A 33 8.85 4.65 -4.65
N GLU A 34 9.38 4.69 -5.86
CA GLU A 34 8.98 5.68 -6.87
C GLU A 34 7.53 5.46 -7.34
N SER A 35 7.06 4.20 -7.38
CA SER A 35 5.68 3.87 -7.76
C SER A 35 4.66 3.98 -6.62
N LEU A 36 5.10 3.96 -5.36
CA LEU A 36 4.23 3.93 -4.17
C LEU A 36 3.20 5.06 -4.10
N PRO A 37 3.52 6.33 -4.42
CA PRO A 37 2.53 7.41 -4.38
C PRO A 37 1.37 7.21 -5.34
N LEU A 38 1.66 6.72 -6.56
CA LEU A 38 0.62 6.42 -7.55
C LEU A 38 -0.20 5.20 -7.12
N PHE A 39 0.49 4.17 -6.62
CA PHE A 39 -0.15 2.98 -6.08
C PHE A 39 -1.16 3.33 -4.98
N VAL A 40 -0.76 4.11 -3.97
CA VAL A 40 -1.66 4.54 -2.87
C VAL A 40 -2.78 5.41 -3.40
N SER A 41 -2.51 6.35 -4.32
CA SER A 41 -3.54 7.20 -4.91
C SER A 41 -4.62 6.40 -5.64
N ASP A 42 -4.21 5.44 -6.47
CA ASP A 42 -5.14 4.60 -7.23
C ASP A 42 -5.90 3.64 -6.31
N GLU A 43 -5.26 3.13 -5.25
CA GLU A 43 -5.94 2.37 -4.20
C GLU A 43 -7.02 3.21 -3.52
N MET A 44 -6.71 4.46 -3.13
CA MET A 44 -7.69 5.37 -2.52
C MET A 44 -8.83 5.71 -3.48
N ALA A 45 -8.56 5.72 -4.79
CA ALA A 45 -9.57 5.87 -5.83
C ALA A 45 -10.38 4.58 -6.10
N GLY A 46 -10.17 3.53 -5.31
CA GLY A 46 -10.87 2.24 -5.42
C GLY A 46 -10.45 1.42 -6.64
N GLN A 47 -9.29 1.70 -7.23
CA GLN A 47 -8.77 0.91 -8.35
C GLN A 47 -8.19 -0.43 -7.87
N ALA A 48 -8.22 -1.43 -8.75
CA ALA A 48 -7.60 -2.73 -8.53
C ALA A 48 -6.07 -2.63 -8.71
N VAL A 49 -5.37 -2.12 -7.70
CA VAL A 49 -3.93 -1.84 -7.77
C VAL A 49 -3.05 -3.06 -7.97
N ASP A 50 -3.54 -4.26 -7.59
CA ASP A 50 -2.84 -5.52 -7.86
C ASP A 50 -2.77 -5.85 -9.36
N ASP A 51 -3.77 -5.42 -10.14
CA ASP A 51 -3.80 -5.58 -11.60
C ASP A 51 -3.03 -4.46 -12.33
N LEU A 52 -3.07 -3.24 -11.78
CA LEU A 52 -2.41 -2.07 -12.37
C LEU A 52 -0.91 -2.05 -12.09
N TYR A 53 -0.50 -2.53 -10.91
CA TYR A 53 0.88 -2.51 -10.43
C TYR A 53 1.33 -3.87 -9.88
N PRO A 54 1.28 -4.94 -10.70
CA PRO A 54 1.55 -6.30 -10.24
C PRO A 54 2.96 -6.46 -9.67
N GLU A 55 3.96 -5.79 -10.25
CA GLU A 55 5.33 -5.84 -9.75
C GLU A 55 5.47 -5.18 -8.37
N THR A 56 4.80 -4.05 -8.16
CA THR A 56 4.81 -3.33 -6.88
C THR A 56 4.08 -4.13 -5.81
N ALA A 57 2.91 -4.70 -6.12
CA ALA A 57 2.15 -5.54 -5.20
C ALA A 57 2.97 -6.75 -4.73
N VAL A 58 3.58 -7.49 -5.69
CA VAL A 58 4.46 -8.62 -5.38
C VAL A 58 5.67 -8.19 -4.55
N HIS A 59 6.29 -7.06 -4.88
CA HIS A 59 7.44 -6.57 -4.12
C HIS A 59 7.07 -6.23 -2.68
N LEU A 60 5.95 -5.55 -2.46
CA LEU A 60 5.51 -5.20 -1.10
C LEU A 60 5.16 -6.44 -0.26
N ASP A 61 4.75 -7.54 -0.89
CA ASP A 61 4.53 -8.83 -0.22
C ASP A 61 5.81 -9.51 0.27
N LEU A 62 6.93 -9.21 -0.38
CA LEU A 62 8.24 -9.80 -0.12
C LEU A 62 9.15 -8.86 0.69
N CYS A 63 8.98 -7.54 0.56
CA CYS A 63 9.87 -6.54 1.14
C CYS A 63 9.20 -5.79 2.32
N PRO A 64 9.58 -6.09 3.57
CA PRO A 64 8.98 -5.46 4.74
C PRO A 64 9.34 -3.97 4.89
N ALA A 65 10.46 -3.53 4.29
CA ALA A 65 10.85 -2.12 4.32
C ALA A 65 9.94 -1.29 3.42
N CYS A 66 9.75 -1.71 2.17
CA CYS A 66 8.83 -1.05 1.25
C CYS A 66 7.37 -1.14 1.73
N PHE A 67 6.98 -2.23 2.40
CA PHE A 67 5.66 -2.34 3.02
C PHE A 67 5.44 -1.30 4.14
N GLN A 68 6.43 -1.09 5.02
CA GLN A 68 6.33 -0.04 6.05
C GLN A 68 6.22 1.37 5.45
N GLU A 69 6.96 1.64 4.37
CA GLU A 69 6.84 2.93 3.67
C GLU A 69 5.45 3.11 3.04
N TYR A 70 4.91 2.05 2.45
CA TYR A 70 3.52 2.03 1.99
C TYR A 70 2.53 2.33 3.14
N GLU A 71 2.64 1.64 4.27
CA GLU A 71 1.71 1.81 5.40
C GLU A 71 1.73 3.26 5.92
N ALA A 72 2.91 3.86 6.01
CA ALA A 72 3.06 5.25 6.40
C ALA A 72 2.38 6.20 5.39
N LEU A 73 2.57 5.96 4.09
CA LEU A 73 2.00 6.81 3.04
C LEU A 73 0.48 6.68 2.95
N ALA A 74 -0.04 5.45 2.99
CA ALA A 74 -1.47 5.18 3.00
C ALA A 74 -2.12 5.78 4.25
N GLY A 75 -1.49 5.64 5.43
CA GLY A 75 -1.98 6.25 6.66
C GLY A 75 -2.14 7.77 6.57
N LEU A 76 -1.18 8.46 5.94
CA LEU A 76 -1.27 9.90 5.67
C LEU A 76 -2.39 10.24 4.68
N ALA A 77 -2.53 9.47 3.59
CA ALA A 77 -3.58 9.68 2.59
C ALA A 77 -4.97 9.51 3.20
N TYR A 78 -5.19 8.47 4.00
CA TYR A 78 -6.43 8.26 4.73
C TYR A 78 -6.70 9.42 5.70
N ALA A 79 -5.71 9.80 6.52
CA ALA A 79 -5.88 10.91 7.47
C ALA A 79 -6.30 12.21 6.76
N ALA A 80 -5.72 12.51 5.60
CA ALA A 80 -6.09 13.67 4.80
C ALA A 80 -7.54 13.62 4.29
N LEU A 81 -8.04 12.45 3.90
CA LEU A 81 -9.44 12.28 3.48
C LEU A 81 -10.42 12.43 4.65
N TYR A 82 -10.06 11.96 5.85
CA TYR A 82 -10.90 12.10 7.04
C TYR A 82 -10.97 13.53 7.57
N ASP A 83 -9.85 14.28 7.52
CA ASP A 83 -9.80 15.68 7.96
C ASP A 83 -10.71 16.56 7.08
N LEU A 84 -10.66 16.38 5.75
CA LEU A 84 -11.55 17.05 4.80
C LEU A 84 -13.04 16.73 4.99
N GLY A 85 -13.37 15.63 5.65
CA GLY A 85 -14.75 15.22 5.94
C GLY A 85 -15.31 15.80 7.25
N ASN A 86 -14.46 16.36 8.11
CA ASN A 86 -14.83 16.78 9.48
C ASN A 86 -14.93 18.31 9.65
N ASP A 87 -14.68 19.09 8.59
CA ASP A 87 -14.87 20.54 8.51
C ASP A 87 -16.23 20.97 7.90
N ALA A 88 -17.20 20.05 7.78
CA ALA A 88 -18.54 20.31 7.23
C ALA A 88 -19.60 20.57 8.32
#